data_AF-A0A8T6LDW3-F1
#
_entry.id   AF-A0A8T6LDW3-F1
#
_cell.length_a   1.000
_cell.length_b   1.000
_cell.length_c   1.000
_cell.angle_alpha   90.00
_cell.angle_beta   90.00
_cell.angle_gamma   90.00
#
_symmetry.space_group_name_H-M   'P 1'
#
loop_
_entity.id
_entity.type
_entity.pdbx_description
1 polymer ?
#
loop_
_entity_poly.entity_id
_entity_poly.type
_entity_poly.pdbx_seq_one_letter_code
_entity_poly.pdbx_strand_id
1 'polypeptide(L)'
;MDRREAAYWSSLGASPRWVEERLAQSRVTVEGAGGGLVRHLEANGARVGTGEPTLAIVVCGDYLEAHLAEVNRRQLEAGAPWAPVRPNGVEPLFGPVFPADRKGPCRDCLAYRLRSHREVHGFLRNVAGEEAAFRPFAAQPAVLETMYGLIAAEIVKWLVLGESAPIHEHAIAMDLATFASSQHRVVRRPQCLACGDEALHRPDRPPAPVSLKASPKAHRTSGGARAVAPEATLAKYRHLVSPISGVVTWLSRTTDEADSWLHVYWAGSNPGMRSRSLSSLRRSLRSKSAGKGSTRQQSKVSALCEAVERYSGARHGDEIRIRKRFVEFAGKKEAIHPNEVQLFSESQLDDAASINAKGHPYNIVPPRL
;
A
#
# COMPACT_ATOMS: atom_id res chain seq x y z
N MET A 1 -32.47 23.31 5.44
CA MET A 1 -31.68 23.06 4.22
C MET A 1 -32.34 23.75 3.02
N ASP A 2 -31.56 24.34 2.09
CA ASP A 2 -32.14 24.95 0.88
C ASP A 2 -32.53 23.90 -0.19
N ARG A 3 -33.24 24.32 -1.26
CA ARG A 3 -33.72 23.40 -2.31
C ARG A 3 -32.59 22.73 -3.11
N ARG A 4 -31.46 23.41 -3.33
CA ARG A 4 -30.31 22.89 -4.08
C ARG A 4 -29.55 21.85 -3.27
N GLU A 5 -29.31 22.14 -1.99
CA GLU A 5 -28.73 21.21 -1.03
C GLU A 5 -29.62 19.96 -0.85
N ALA A 6 -30.94 20.15 -0.71
CA ALA A 6 -31.87 19.04 -0.59
C ALA A 6 -31.86 18.12 -1.82
N ALA A 7 -31.76 18.69 -3.03
CA ALA A 7 -31.64 17.95 -4.27
C ALA A 7 -30.31 17.18 -4.37
N TYR A 8 -29.20 17.79 -3.93
CA TYR A 8 -27.90 17.13 -3.86
C TYR A 8 -27.95 15.88 -2.98
N TRP A 9 -28.43 16.01 -1.74
CA TRP A 9 -28.50 14.88 -0.81
C TRP A 9 -29.48 13.80 -1.26
N SER A 10 -30.63 14.19 -1.81
CA SER A 10 -31.60 13.23 -2.36
C SER A 10 -31.00 12.44 -3.52
N SER A 11 -30.15 13.06 -4.35
CA SER A 11 -29.44 12.38 -5.44
C SER A 11 -28.40 11.37 -4.95
N LEU A 12 -27.93 11.52 -3.70
CA LEU A 12 -27.06 10.57 -3.01
C LEU A 12 -27.85 9.54 -2.18
N GLY A 13 -29.19 9.55 -2.24
CA GLY A 13 -30.06 8.63 -1.51
C GLY A 13 -30.30 9.01 -0.04
N ALA A 14 -29.95 10.22 0.38
CA ALA A 14 -30.19 10.71 1.75
C ALA A 14 -31.33 11.73 1.80
N SER A 15 -32.31 11.52 2.68
CA SER A 15 -33.38 12.51 2.86
C SER A 15 -32.84 13.77 3.56
N PRO A 16 -33.34 14.99 3.25
CA PRO A 16 -32.90 16.22 3.91
C PRO A 16 -33.01 16.17 5.44
N ARG A 17 -34.09 15.56 5.95
CA ARG A 17 -34.30 15.37 7.39
C ARG A 17 -33.21 14.49 8.02
N TRP A 18 -32.86 13.38 7.37
CA TRP A 18 -31.77 12.52 7.82
C TRP A 18 -30.44 13.28 7.87
N VAL A 19 -30.14 14.08 6.84
CA VAL A 19 -28.92 14.88 6.80
C VAL A 19 -28.87 15.86 7.98
N GLU A 20 -29.93 16.62 8.21
CA GLU A 20 -30.00 17.58 9.32
C GLU A 20 -29.83 16.88 10.69
N GLU A 21 -30.50 15.75 10.90
CA GLU A 21 -30.37 14.94 12.11
C GLU A 21 -28.92 14.44 12.31
N ARG A 22 -28.31 13.87 11.26
CA ARG A 22 -26.93 13.36 11.31
C ARG A 22 -25.91 14.44 11.57
N LEU A 23 -26.01 15.59 10.90
CA LEU A 23 -25.08 16.70 11.10
C LEU A 23 -25.25 17.35 12.47
N ALA A 24 -26.47 17.43 13.00
CA ALA A 24 -26.72 17.94 14.34
C ALA A 24 -26.11 17.05 15.45
N GLN A 25 -26.10 15.73 15.24
CA GLN A 25 -25.57 14.74 16.18
C GLN A 25 -24.07 14.49 16.01
N SER A 26 -23.50 14.86 14.87
CA SER A 26 -22.10 14.60 14.56
C SER A 26 -21.19 15.74 15.02
N ARG A 27 -19.98 15.40 15.44
CA ARG A 27 -18.91 16.34 15.74
C ARG A 27 -17.63 15.96 15.01
N VAL A 28 -16.94 16.94 14.43
CA VAL A 28 -15.63 16.77 13.80
C VAL A 28 -14.58 17.52 14.59
N THR A 29 -13.45 16.87 14.89
CA THR A 29 -12.24 17.57 15.35
C THR A 29 -11.26 17.67 14.18
N VAL A 30 -10.51 18.77 14.11
CA VAL A 30 -9.47 18.98 13.08
C VAL A 30 -8.16 19.30 13.79
N GLU A 31 -7.17 18.42 13.65
CA GLU A 31 -5.80 18.61 14.13
C GLU A 31 -4.88 19.04 12.97
N GLY A 32 -3.88 19.89 13.26
CA GLY A 32 -2.92 20.39 12.27
C GLY A 32 -3.31 21.73 11.63
N ALA A 33 -2.63 22.10 10.54
CA ALA A 33 -2.85 23.37 9.82
C ALA A 33 -4.13 23.35 8.95
N GLY A 34 -5.28 23.20 9.60
CA GLY A 34 -6.58 22.93 8.96
C GLY A 34 -7.54 24.10 8.85
N GLY A 35 -7.11 25.34 9.07
CA GLY A 35 -8.03 26.50 9.13
C GLY A 35 -8.93 26.66 7.90
N GLY A 36 -8.42 26.38 6.69
CA GLY A 36 -9.24 26.36 5.47
C GLY A 36 -10.28 25.25 5.46
N LEU A 37 -9.89 24.04 5.89
CA LEU A 37 -10.79 22.90 6.00
C LEU A 37 -11.92 23.15 7.00
N VAL A 38 -11.62 23.73 8.17
CA VAL A 38 -12.60 24.06 9.20
C VAL A 38 -13.69 24.97 8.65
N ARG A 39 -13.32 26.06 7.96
CA ARG A 39 -14.29 26.99 7.33
C ARG A 39 -15.23 26.26 6.38
N HIS A 40 -14.69 25.36 5.55
CA HIS A 40 -15.50 24.61 4.60
C HIS A 40 -16.39 23.55 5.27
N LEU A 41 -15.93 22.89 6.34
CA LEU A 41 -16.77 21.97 7.11
C LEU A 41 -17.97 22.69 7.73
N GLU A 42 -17.73 23.83 8.37
CA GLU A 42 -18.78 24.65 8.98
C GLU A 42 -19.76 25.20 7.93
N ALA A 43 -19.25 25.66 6.79
CA ALA A 43 -20.08 26.11 5.67
C ALA A 43 -20.96 25.00 5.08
N ASN A 44 -20.57 23.73 5.25
CA ASN A 44 -21.36 22.55 4.86
C ASN A 44 -22.20 21.98 6.03
N GLY A 45 -22.36 22.74 7.12
CA GLY A 45 -23.23 22.40 8.25
C GLY A 45 -22.64 21.40 9.26
N ALA A 46 -21.37 21.02 9.14
CA ALA A 46 -20.71 20.17 10.14
C ALA A 46 -20.35 20.98 11.38
N ARG A 47 -20.50 20.35 12.56
CA ARG A 47 -20.08 20.94 13.84
C ARG A 47 -18.61 20.63 14.08
N VAL A 48 -17.76 21.65 14.00
CA VAL A 48 -16.33 21.53 14.33
C VAL A 48 -16.08 22.02 15.75
N GLY A 49 -15.30 21.31 16.55
CA GLY A 49 -14.95 21.78 17.90
C GLY A 49 -14.13 20.81 18.72
N THR A 50 -13.82 21.20 19.96
CA THR A 50 -13.05 20.40 20.93
C THR A 50 -14.01 19.57 21.81
N GLY A 51 -13.91 18.25 21.75
CA GLY A 51 -14.80 17.31 22.46
C GLY A 51 -14.70 15.92 21.84
N GLU A 52 -15.48 14.96 22.33
CA GLU A 52 -15.54 13.62 21.72
C GLU A 52 -16.05 13.71 20.28
N PRO A 53 -15.22 13.40 19.26
CA PRO A 53 -15.62 13.54 17.88
C PRO A 53 -16.30 12.27 17.37
N THR A 54 -17.29 12.45 16.50
CA THR A 54 -17.78 11.39 15.61
C THR A 54 -16.72 10.98 14.60
N LEU A 55 -15.87 11.93 14.19
CA LEU A 55 -14.72 11.69 13.32
C LEU A 55 -13.62 12.70 13.61
N ALA A 56 -12.41 12.21 13.89
CA ALA A 56 -11.23 13.07 13.98
C ALA A 56 -10.54 13.19 12.61
N ILE A 57 -10.16 14.41 12.23
CA ILE A 57 -9.45 14.70 10.98
C ILE A 57 -8.05 15.23 11.32
N VAL A 58 -7.03 14.68 10.67
CA VAL A 58 -5.65 15.16 10.82
C VAL A 58 -5.14 15.70 9.48
N VAL A 59 -4.89 17.01 9.42
CA VAL A 59 -4.27 17.64 8.27
C VAL A 59 -2.75 17.45 8.35
N CYS A 60 -2.19 16.79 7.34
CA CYS A 60 -0.77 16.44 7.26
C CYS A 60 -0.15 16.83 5.91
N GLY A 61 1.18 16.94 5.86
CA GLY A 61 1.94 17.14 4.63
C GLY A 61 2.35 15.81 3.97
N ASP A 62 2.40 14.71 4.72
CA ASP A 62 2.67 13.37 4.22
C ASP A 62 2.02 12.28 5.11
N TYR A 63 1.43 11.25 4.49
CA TYR A 63 0.79 10.14 5.20
C TYR A 63 1.77 9.26 5.99
N LEU A 64 3.07 9.38 5.71
CA LEU A 64 4.16 8.68 6.39
C LEU A 64 4.79 9.49 7.54
N GLU A 65 4.28 10.67 7.87
CA GLU A 65 4.77 11.45 9.00
C GLU A 65 4.73 10.65 10.31
N ALA A 66 5.74 10.88 11.16
CA ALA A 66 5.90 10.14 12.42
C ALA A 66 4.75 10.40 13.41
N HIS A 67 4.25 11.63 13.47
CA HIS A 67 3.16 12.02 14.38
C HIS A 67 1.87 11.23 14.12
N LEU A 68 1.62 10.78 12.87
CA LEU A 68 0.44 9.98 12.52
C LEU A 68 0.46 8.58 13.13
N ALA A 69 1.64 8.05 13.49
CA ALA A 69 1.72 6.79 14.23
C ALA A 69 1.25 6.97 15.68
N GLU A 70 1.53 8.12 16.28
CA GLU A 70 1.02 8.48 17.62
C GLU A 70 -0.49 8.69 17.60
N VAL A 71 -1.01 9.43 16.62
CA VAL A 71 -2.47 9.55 16.42
C VAL A 71 -3.10 8.17 16.28
N ASN A 72 -2.55 7.30 15.44
CA ASN A 72 -3.07 5.95 15.23
C ASN A 72 -3.14 5.15 16.54
N ARG A 73 -2.10 5.22 17.39
CA ARG A 73 -2.10 4.56 18.71
C ARG A 73 -3.21 5.09 19.61
N ARG A 74 -3.29 6.42 19.79
CA ARG A 74 -4.32 7.06 20.62
C ARG A 74 -5.73 6.69 20.16
N GLN A 75 -5.97 6.68 18.86
CA GLN A 75 -7.29 6.39 18.29
C GLN A 75 -7.67 4.90 18.39
N LEU A 76 -6.69 4.00 18.26
CA LEU A 76 -6.90 2.56 18.51
C LEU A 76 -7.20 2.27 19.99
N GLU A 77 -6.60 3.00 20.92
CA GLU A 77 -6.86 2.89 22.37
C GLU A 77 -8.22 3.48 22.74
N ALA A 78 -8.57 4.64 22.16
CA ALA A 78 -9.85 5.30 22.38
C ALA A 78 -11.04 4.64 21.67
N GLY A 79 -10.78 3.76 20.69
CA GLY A 79 -11.84 3.17 19.86
C GLY A 79 -12.61 4.24 19.07
N ALA A 80 -11.89 5.23 18.53
CA ALA A 80 -12.50 6.37 17.83
C ALA A 80 -12.02 6.42 16.36
N PRO A 81 -12.93 6.69 15.41
CA PRO A 81 -12.58 6.73 14.00
C PRO A 81 -11.85 8.04 13.66
N TRP A 82 -10.93 7.97 12.71
CA TRP A 82 -10.21 9.14 12.25
C TRP A 82 -9.73 9.01 10.81
N ALA A 83 -9.47 10.14 10.14
CA ALA A 83 -8.94 10.17 8.79
C ALA A 83 -7.81 11.20 8.63
N PRO A 84 -6.71 10.84 7.95
CA PRO A 84 -5.73 11.83 7.49
C PRO A 84 -6.21 12.53 6.23
N VAL A 85 -5.79 13.78 6.07
CA VAL A 85 -5.98 14.56 4.84
C VAL A 85 -4.68 15.28 4.50
N ARG A 86 -4.28 15.19 3.23
CA ARG A 86 -3.12 15.87 2.65
C ARG A 86 -3.63 16.72 1.49
N PRO A 87 -3.98 17.99 1.73
CA PRO A 87 -4.59 18.85 0.73
C PRO A 87 -3.58 19.45 -0.25
N ASN A 88 -2.28 19.35 0.06
CA ASN A 88 -1.17 19.92 -0.70
C ASN A 88 -0.48 18.91 -1.63
N GLY A 89 0.40 19.43 -2.49
CA GLY A 89 1.11 18.67 -3.52
C GLY A 89 0.33 18.59 -4.83
N VAL A 90 0.99 18.09 -5.87
CA VAL A 90 0.37 17.87 -7.20
C VAL A 90 -0.62 16.71 -7.20
N GLU A 91 -0.56 15.85 -6.19
CA GLU A 91 -1.50 14.76 -5.98
C GLU A 91 -2.04 14.82 -4.54
N PRO A 92 -3.05 15.64 -4.21
CA PRO A 92 -3.70 15.61 -2.91
C PRO A 92 -4.28 14.23 -2.59
N LEU A 93 -4.32 13.88 -1.30
CA LEU A 93 -4.75 12.56 -0.82
C LEU A 93 -5.59 12.71 0.46
N PHE A 94 -6.80 12.17 0.47
CA PHE A 94 -7.69 12.21 1.62
C PHE A 94 -8.39 10.88 1.86
N GLY A 95 -8.64 10.55 3.12
CA GLY A 95 -9.10 9.22 3.52
C GLY A 95 -7.98 8.15 3.49
N PRO A 96 -8.30 6.89 3.82
CA PRO A 96 -9.62 6.42 4.24
C PRO A 96 -9.95 6.92 5.65
N VAL A 97 -11.18 6.68 6.07
CA VAL A 97 -11.52 6.67 7.50
C VAL A 97 -11.02 5.36 8.10
N PHE A 98 -10.11 5.44 9.06
CA PHE A 98 -9.73 4.30 9.87
C PHE A 98 -10.81 4.06 10.93
N PRO A 99 -11.39 2.85 11.01
CA PRO A 99 -12.51 2.59 11.90
C PRO A 99 -12.07 2.48 13.36
N ALA A 100 -13.04 2.72 14.23
CA ALA A 100 -12.94 2.53 15.67
C ALA A 100 -12.74 1.07 16.08
N ASP A 101 -13.35 0.14 15.33
CA ASP A 101 -13.24 -1.28 15.62
C ASP A 101 -11.96 -1.84 15.01
N ARG A 102 -11.14 -2.53 15.81
CA ARG A 102 -9.85 -3.09 15.36
C ARG A 102 -9.99 -4.18 14.28
N LYS A 103 -11.19 -4.34 13.72
CA LYS A 103 -11.57 -5.23 12.61
C LYS A 103 -11.21 -4.63 11.24
N GLY A 104 -11.16 -3.31 11.11
CA GLY A 104 -10.74 -2.65 9.88
C GLY A 104 -9.24 -2.30 9.80
N PRO A 105 -8.78 -1.73 8.67
CA PRO A 105 -7.40 -1.27 8.54
C PRO A 105 -7.11 -0.12 9.49
N CYS A 106 -5.92 -0.11 10.10
CA CYS A 106 -5.40 1.08 10.76
C CYS A 106 -4.45 1.85 9.82
N ARG A 107 -3.99 3.02 10.26
CA ARG A 107 -3.01 3.81 9.51
C ARG A 107 -1.74 3.03 9.18
N ASP A 108 -1.27 2.18 10.08
CA ASP A 108 -0.05 1.40 9.84
C ASP A 108 -0.23 0.28 8.81
N CYS A 109 -1.48 -0.15 8.53
CA CYS A 109 -1.76 -1.01 7.39
C CYS A 109 -1.48 -0.27 6.07
N LEU A 110 -1.96 0.97 5.94
CA LEU A 110 -1.74 1.81 4.75
C LEU A 110 -0.28 2.27 4.65
N ALA A 111 0.29 2.78 5.75
CA ALA A 111 1.65 3.30 5.79
C ALA A 111 2.69 2.23 5.41
N TYR A 112 2.41 0.95 5.75
CA TYR A 112 3.24 -0.18 5.30
C TYR A 112 3.31 -0.28 3.77
N ARG A 113 2.16 -0.16 3.09
CA ARG A 113 2.05 -0.24 1.63
C ARG A 113 2.69 0.98 0.96
N LEU A 114 2.40 2.17 1.48
CA LEU A 114 3.02 3.42 1.01
C LEU A 114 4.55 3.37 1.09
N ARG A 115 5.12 2.88 2.20
CA ARG A 115 6.59 2.72 2.34
C ARG A 115 7.17 1.80 1.28
N SER A 116 6.49 0.68 0.96
CA SER A 116 6.98 -0.27 -0.05
C SER A 116 7.03 0.30 -1.48
N HIS A 117 6.24 1.34 -1.76
CA HIS A 117 6.19 1.98 -3.08
C HIS A 117 7.19 3.12 -3.24
N ARG A 118 7.85 3.55 -2.16
CA ARG A 118 8.80 4.68 -2.15
C ARG A 118 10.25 4.21 -2.24
N GLU A 119 10.58 3.34 -3.21
CA GLU A 119 11.95 2.81 -3.42
C GLU A 119 12.98 3.94 -3.52
N VAL A 120 12.69 4.99 -4.28
CA VAL A 120 13.58 6.16 -4.45
C VAL A 120 13.78 6.90 -3.13
N HIS A 121 12.73 7.17 -2.37
CA HIS A 121 12.88 7.83 -1.06
C HIS A 121 13.64 6.94 -0.07
N GLY A 122 13.39 5.62 -0.10
CA GLY A 122 14.15 4.66 0.70
C GLY A 122 15.64 4.69 0.38
N PHE A 123 16.00 4.75 -0.91
CA PHE A 123 17.38 4.93 -1.34
C PHE A 123 17.97 6.27 -0.86
N LEU A 124 17.27 7.38 -1.07
CA LEU A 124 17.73 8.71 -0.66
C LEU A 124 17.96 8.78 0.85
N ARG A 125 17.07 8.21 1.66
CA ARG A 125 17.25 8.12 3.12
C ARG A 125 18.49 7.33 3.52
N ASN A 126 18.73 6.20 2.86
CA ASN A 126 19.89 5.36 3.16
C ASN A 126 21.22 6.05 2.81
N VAL A 127 21.23 6.92 1.78
CA VAL A 127 22.46 7.57 1.31
C VAL A 127 22.70 8.92 1.98
N ALA A 128 21.65 9.69 2.26
CA ALA A 128 21.74 11.09 2.66
C ALA A 128 20.87 11.47 3.87
N GLY A 129 20.27 10.48 4.57
CA GLY A 129 19.47 10.70 5.77
C GLY A 129 18.01 11.09 5.51
N GLU A 130 17.23 11.24 6.58
CA GLU A 130 15.76 11.44 6.50
C GLU A 130 15.34 12.70 5.72
N GLU A 131 16.09 13.79 5.83
CA GLU A 131 15.79 15.05 5.15
C GLU A 131 15.97 14.99 3.62
N ALA A 132 16.68 13.98 3.11
CA ALA A 132 16.85 13.79 1.67
C ALA A 132 15.58 13.23 0.98
N ALA A 133 14.62 12.71 1.74
CA ALA A 133 13.35 12.25 1.18
C ALA A 133 12.44 13.44 0.84
N PHE A 134 12.05 13.53 -0.44
CA PHE A 134 11.11 14.57 -0.89
C PHE A 134 9.77 14.50 -0.14
N ARG A 135 9.27 15.66 0.28
CA ARG A 135 7.92 15.84 0.83
C ARG A 135 7.10 16.71 -0.13
N PRO A 136 5.83 16.39 -0.39
CA PRO A 136 4.98 17.26 -1.19
C PRO A 136 4.87 18.64 -0.54
N PHE A 137 5.33 19.68 -1.22
CA PHE A 137 5.25 21.07 -0.73
C PHE A 137 4.57 22.01 -1.72
N ALA A 138 4.35 21.58 -2.96
CA ALA A 138 3.69 22.40 -3.98
C ALA A 138 2.32 22.84 -3.49
N ALA A 139 2.07 24.15 -3.50
CA ALA A 139 0.83 24.75 -3.08
C ALA A 139 0.51 25.94 -3.97
N GLN A 140 -0.64 25.89 -4.63
CA GLN A 140 -1.23 27.03 -5.30
C GLN A 140 -2.50 27.40 -4.51
N PRO A 141 -2.66 28.65 -4.03
CA PRO A 141 -3.72 29.00 -3.08
C PRO A 141 -5.16 28.68 -3.53
N ALA A 142 -5.51 28.96 -4.79
CA ALA A 142 -6.85 28.71 -5.32
C ALA A 142 -7.16 27.20 -5.44
N VAL A 143 -6.16 26.42 -5.84
CA VAL A 143 -6.23 24.96 -5.86
C VAL A 143 -6.40 24.43 -4.44
N LEU A 144 -5.64 24.96 -3.48
CA LEU A 144 -5.71 24.53 -2.08
C LEU A 144 -7.09 24.79 -1.47
N GLU A 145 -7.67 25.98 -1.68
CA GLU A 145 -9.05 26.27 -1.23
C GLU A 145 -10.09 25.37 -1.92
N THR A 146 -9.92 25.08 -3.22
CA THR A 146 -10.78 24.12 -3.94
C THR A 146 -10.70 22.73 -3.32
N MET A 147 -9.49 22.28 -2.97
CA MET A 147 -9.27 20.99 -2.33
C MET A 147 -9.87 20.94 -0.93
N TYR A 148 -9.78 22.02 -0.14
CA TYR A 148 -10.45 22.08 1.16
C TYR A 148 -11.97 21.95 1.02
N GLY A 149 -12.58 22.63 0.06
CA GLY A 149 -14.02 22.51 -0.23
C GLY A 149 -14.42 21.08 -0.59
N LEU A 150 -13.66 20.42 -1.47
CA LEU A 150 -13.94 19.04 -1.86
C LEU A 150 -13.74 18.05 -0.70
N ILE A 151 -12.63 18.17 0.04
CA ILE A 151 -12.34 17.30 1.19
C ILE A 151 -13.42 17.47 2.27
N ALA A 152 -13.86 18.70 2.55
CA ALA A 152 -14.96 18.96 3.47
C ALA A 152 -16.26 18.26 3.00
N ALA A 153 -16.61 18.37 1.73
CA ALA A 153 -17.79 17.71 1.18
C ALA A 153 -17.73 16.18 1.31
N GLU A 154 -16.57 15.56 1.13
CA GLU A 154 -16.38 14.11 1.32
C GLU A 154 -16.49 13.70 2.80
N ILE A 155 -15.96 14.50 3.71
CA ILE A 155 -16.10 14.28 5.16
C ILE A 155 -17.57 14.37 5.57
N VAL A 156 -18.29 15.40 5.13
CA VAL A 156 -19.72 15.59 5.42
C VAL A 156 -20.55 14.45 4.83
N LYS A 157 -20.25 14.00 3.60
CA LYS A 157 -20.85 12.79 3.02
C LYS A 157 -20.65 11.57 3.90
N TRP A 158 -19.47 11.38 4.48
CA TRP A 158 -19.22 10.28 5.40
C TRP A 158 -20.05 10.37 6.70
N LEU A 159 -20.20 11.57 7.28
CA LEU A 159 -21.04 11.75 8.48
C LEU A 159 -22.52 11.35 8.24
N VAL A 160 -23.01 11.62 7.03
CA VAL A 160 -24.40 11.36 6.61
C VAL A 160 -24.60 9.91 6.14
N LEU A 161 -23.73 9.40 5.27
CA LEU A 161 -23.89 8.11 4.58
C LEU A 161 -23.16 6.95 5.27
N GLY A 162 -22.27 7.23 6.22
CA GLY A 162 -21.48 6.22 6.92
C GLY A 162 -20.65 5.36 5.97
N GLU A 163 -20.83 4.04 6.04
CA GLU A 163 -20.06 3.05 5.27
C GLU A 163 -20.24 3.16 3.76
N SER A 164 -21.33 3.79 3.30
CA SER A 164 -21.59 3.99 1.88
C SER A 164 -20.80 5.16 1.27
N ALA A 165 -20.15 5.98 2.10
CA ALA A 165 -19.34 7.09 1.60
C ALA A 165 -18.02 6.60 0.97
N PRO A 166 -17.56 7.21 -0.15
CA PRO A 166 -16.36 6.76 -0.85
C PRO A 166 -15.11 6.65 0.04
N ILE A 167 -14.89 7.63 0.93
CA ILE A 167 -13.72 7.68 1.82
C ILE A 167 -13.77 6.66 2.96
N HIS A 168 -14.86 5.90 3.14
CA HIS A 168 -14.97 4.95 4.24
C HIS A 168 -13.88 3.87 4.18
N GLU A 169 -13.71 3.20 3.03
CA GLU A 169 -12.64 2.20 2.84
C GLU A 169 -11.50 2.67 1.91
N HIS A 170 -11.63 3.83 1.26
CA HIS A 170 -10.71 4.26 0.21
C HIS A 170 -9.93 5.51 0.60
N ALA A 171 -8.63 5.49 0.31
CA ALA A 171 -7.88 6.73 0.10
C ALA A 171 -8.21 7.25 -1.31
N ILE A 172 -8.54 8.53 -1.43
CA ILE A 172 -8.84 9.18 -2.71
C ILE A 172 -7.69 10.09 -3.07
N ALA A 173 -7.10 9.84 -4.24
CA ALA A 173 -6.05 10.66 -4.81
C ALA A 173 -6.60 11.47 -5.98
N MET A 174 -6.17 12.72 -6.08
CA MET A 174 -6.46 13.59 -7.22
C MET A 174 -5.18 14.05 -7.87
N ASP A 175 -4.92 13.64 -9.10
CA ASP A 175 -3.81 14.17 -9.89
C ASP A 175 -4.23 15.52 -10.48
N LEU A 176 -3.65 16.60 -9.97
CA LEU A 176 -3.98 17.96 -10.39
C LEU A 176 -3.32 18.34 -11.72
N ALA A 177 -2.34 17.58 -12.20
CA ALA A 177 -1.72 17.82 -13.50
C ALA A 177 -2.55 17.21 -14.63
N THR A 178 -3.16 16.04 -14.41
CA THR A 178 -4.01 15.36 -15.40
C THR A 178 -5.51 15.51 -15.14
N PHE A 179 -5.88 16.07 -14.00
CA PHE A 179 -7.25 16.17 -13.49
C PHE A 179 -7.95 14.80 -13.33
N ALA A 180 -7.16 13.75 -13.11
CA ALA A 180 -7.66 12.40 -12.86
C ALA A 180 -7.91 12.19 -11.35
N SER A 181 -8.96 11.45 -11.01
CA SER A 181 -9.19 10.96 -9.65
C SER A 181 -9.02 9.44 -9.61
N SER A 182 -8.55 8.92 -8.48
CA SER A 182 -8.43 7.49 -8.25
C SER A 182 -8.74 7.11 -6.82
N GLN A 183 -9.29 5.90 -6.65
CA GLN A 183 -9.70 5.35 -5.36
C GLN A 183 -8.84 4.14 -5.03
N HIS A 184 -8.39 4.08 -3.77
CA HIS A 184 -7.44 3.08 -3.31
C HIS A 184 -7.95 2.41 -2.04
N ARG A 185 -8.54 1.24 -2.22
CA ARG A 185 -9.12 0.47 -1.11
C ARG A 185 -8.04 0.03 -0.14
N VAL A 186 -8.15 0.48 1.10
CA VAL A 186 -7.21 0.12 2.16
C VAL A 186 -7.70 -1.15 2.84
N VAL A 187 -6.82 -2.15 2.91
CA VAL A 187 -7.14 -3.46 3.49
C VAL A 187 -6.41 -3.65 4.81
N ARG A 188 -7.10 -4.23 5.79
CA ARG A 188 -6.47 -4.65 7.04
C ARG A 188 -5.41 -5.69 6.73
N ARG A 189 -4.22 -5.51 7.31
CA ARG A 189 -3.17 -6.55 7.32
C ARG A 189 -3.38 -7.40 8.57
N PRO A 190 -3.75 -8.69 8.45
CA PRO A 190 -3.92 -9.56 9.62
C PRO A 190 -2.69 -9.59 10.54
N GLN A 191 -1.50 -9.49 9.96
CA GLN A 191 -0.21 -9.46 10.64
C GLN A 191 0.30 -8.03 10.95
N CYS A 192 -0.56 -7.02 10.97
CA CYS A 192 -0.18 -5.66 11.35
C CYS A 192 0.33 -5.60 12.80
N LEU A 193 1.47 -4.94 13.04
CA LEU A 193 2.00 -4.76 14.40
C LEU A 193 1.12 -3.86 15.29
N ALA A 194 0.27 -3.00 14.72
CA ALA A 194 -0.55 -2.04 15.47
C ALA A 194 -1.98 -2.53 15.75
N CYS A 195 -2.64 -3.16 14.76
CA CYS A 195 -4.03 -3.62 14.88
C CYS A 195 -4.26 -5.09 14.50
N GLY A 196 -3.20 -5.82 14.17
CA GLY A 196 -3.25 -7.21 13.73
C GLY A 196 -3.27 -8.20 14.88
N ASP A 197 -3.19 -9.47 14.52
CA ASP A 197 -3.00 -10.57 15.45
C ASP A 197 -1.50 -10.80 15.66
N GLU A 198 -1.08 -10.77 16.93
CA GLU A 198 0.29 -11.03 17.36
C GLU A 198 0.77 -12.43 16.98
N ALA A 199 -0.12 -13.42 17.00
CA ALA A 199 0.18 -14.80 16.61
C ALA A 199 0.61 -14.91 15.12
N LEU A 200 0.27 -13.92 14.29
CA LEU A 200 0.61 -13.90 12.87
C LEU A 200 1.91 -13.17 12.53
N HIS A 201 2.49 -12.40 13.46
CA HIS A 201 3.73 -11.65 13.19
C HIS A 201 4.87 -11.92 14.18
N ARG A 202 4.60 -12.64 15.27
CA ARG A 202 5.65 -13.11 16.17
C ARG A 202 6.70 -13.95 15.42
N PRO A 203 8.00 -13.67 15.60
CA PRO A 203 9.06 -14.39 14.90
C PRO A 203 9.22 -15.83 15.40
N ASP A 204 8.85 -16.10 16.64
CA ASP A 204 8.95 -17.42 17.28
C ASP A 204 7.69 -18.29 17.09
N ARG A 205 6.71 -17.83 16.30
CA ARG A 205 5.51 -18.62 16.01
C ARG A 205 5.87 -19.93 15.26
N PRO A 206 5.17 -21.03 15.53
CA PRO A 206 5.41 -22.27 14.80
C PRO A 206 5.01 -22.12 13.32
N PRO A 207 5.71 -22.79 12.39
CA PRO A 207 5.28 -22.84 11.00
C PRO A 207 3.97 -23.62 10.87
N ALA A 208 3.09 -23.17 9.98
CA ALA A 208 1.91 -23.94 9.62
C ALA A 208 2.32 -25.13 8.72
N PRO A 209 1.81 -26.35 8.95
CA PRO A 209 2.11 -27.49 8.10
C PRO A 209 1.58 -27.26 6.68
N VAL A 210 2.35 -27.69 5.67
CA VAL A 210 1.93 -27.62 4.27
C VAL A 210 0.87 -28.70 4.02
N SER A 211 -0.39 -28.27 3.88
CA SER A 211 -1.50 -29.16 3.51
C SER A 211 -1.69 -29.17 1.99
N LEU A 212 -1.21 -30.24 1.35
CA LEU A 212 -1.48 -30.48 -0.08
C LEU A 212 -2.88 -31.06 -0.26
N LYS A 213 -3.60 -30.60 -1.29
CA LYS A 213 -4.94 -31.10 -1.66
C LYS A 213 -4.98 -31.31 -3.17
N ALA A 214 -5.88 -32.18 -3.62
CA ALA A 214 -6.12 -32.37 -5.05
C ALA A 214 -6.52 -31.03 -5.72
N SER A 215 -5.88 -30.71 -6.85
CA SER A 215 -6.12 -29.49 -7.61
C SER A 215 -6.24 -29.83 -9.10
N PRO A 216 -7.47 -30.17 -9.56
CA PRO A 216 -7.70 -30.54 -10.96
C PRO A 216 -7.30 -29.43 -11.93
N LYS A 217 -6.60 -29.80 -13.00
CA LYS A 217 -6.04 -28.89 -14.00
C LYS A 217 -7.06 -28.62 -15.11
N ALA A 218 -8.04 -27.75 -14.83
CA ALA A 218 -9.12 -27.43 -15.76
C ALA A 218 -8.69 -26.52 -16.93
N HIS A 219 -7.61 -25.76 -16.79
CA HIS A 219 -7.18 -24.78 -17.78
C HIS A 219 -5.75 -25.05 -18.25
N ARG A 220 -5.55 -25.02 -19.56
CA ARG A 220 -4.22 -25.15 -20.19
C ARG A 220 -3.91 -23.86 -20.95
N THR A 221 -2.70 -23.37 -20.76
CA THR A 221 -2.19 -22.15 -21.39
C THR A 221 -0.79 -22.43 -21.95
N SER A 222 -0.24 -21.49 -22.72
CA SER A 222 1.17 -21.59 -23.16
C SER A 222 2.17 -21.64 -22.00
N GLY A 223 1.79 -21.19 -20.79
CA GLY A 223 2.60 -21.23 -19.56
C GLY A 223 2.32 -22.46 -18.67
N GLY A 224 1.70 -23.51 -19.23
CA GLY A 224 1.36 -24.74 -18.54
C GLY A 224 -0.09 -24.82 -18.07
N ALA A 225 -0.36 -25.72 -17.13
CA ALA A 225 -1.71 -26.01 -16.64
C ALA A 225 -2.02 -25.28 -15.32
N ARG A 226 -3.28 -24.87 -15.15
CA ARG A 226 -3.81 -24.16 -13.98
C ARG A 226 -5.18 -24.71 -13.58
N ALA A 227 -5.53 -24.54 -12.30
CA ALA A 227 -6.84 -24.94 -11.78
C ALA A 227 -7.92 -23.88 -11.98
N VAL A 228 -7.53 -22.61 -12.19
CA VAL A 228 -8.43 -21.46 -12.32
C VAL A 228 -8.06 -20.67 -13.56
N ALA A 229 -9.06 -20.13 -14.25
CA ALA A 229 -8.88 -19.28 -15.42
C ALA A 229 -8.12 -17.98 -15.09
N PRO A 230 -7.36 -17.41 -16.05
CA PRO A 230 -6.70 -16.13 -15.88
C PRO A 230 -7.66 -15.00 -15.47
N GLU A 231 -8.84 -14.91 -16.09
CA GLU A 231 -9.83 -13.85 -15.86
C GLU A 231 -10.33 -13.85 -14.42
N ALA A 232 -10.64 -15.04 -13.89
CA ALA A 232 -11.06 -15.21 -12.49
C ALA A 232 -9.94 -14.85 -11.51
N THR A 233 -8.69 -15.19 -11.84
CA THR A 233 -7.52 -14.80 -11.04
C THR A 233 -7.35 -13.28 -11.04
N LEU A 234 -7.46 -12.64 -12.21
CA LEU A 234 -7.37 -11.19 -12.34
C LEU A 234 -8.47 -10.49 -11.56
N ALA A 235 -9.73 -10.92 -11.71
CA ALA A 235 -10.87 -10.34 -10.99
C ALA A 235 -10.68 -10.43 -9.47
N LYS A 236 -10.23 -11.58 -8.96
CA LYS A 236 -9.98 -11.80 -7.54
C LYS A 236 -8.89 -10.87 -6.99
N TYR A 237 -7.80 -10.69 -7.73
CA TYR A 237 -6.60 -9.99 -7.22
C TYR A 237 -6.39 -8.57 -7.79
N ARG A 238 -7.32 -8.04 -8.60
CA ARG A 238 -7.22 -6.69 -9.20
C ARG A 238 -7.00 -5.59 -8.17
N HIS A 239 -7.60 -5.73 -7.00
CA HIS A 239 -7.49 -4.78 -5.88
C HIS A 239 -6.06 -4.63 -5.34
N LEU A 240 -5.16 -5.58 -5.65
CA LEU A 240 -3.75 -5.48 -5.28
C LEU A 240 -2.96 -4.50 -6.15
N VAL A 241 -3.53 -4.05 -7.26
CA VAL A 241 -2.95 -3.03 -8.14
C VAL A 241 -3.38 -1.65 -7.68
N SER A 242 -2.51 -0.98 -6.91
CA SER A 242 -2.69 0.41 -6.48
C SER A 242 -1.34 0.96 -6.04
N PRO A 243 -0.96 2.19 -6.47
CA PRO A 243 0.28 2.85 -6.06
C PRO A 243 0.24 3.35 -4.61
N ILE A 244 -0.92 3.31 -3.95
CA ILE A 244 -1.12 3.82 -2.58
C ILE A 244 -1.36 2.68 -1.58
N SER A 245 -2.28 1.77 -1.89
CA SER A 245 -2.75 0.72 -0.95
C SER A 245 -2.42 -0.71 -1.41
N GLY A 246 -2.08 -0.88 -2.69
CA GLY A 246 -1.79 -2.17 -3.30
C GLY A 246 -0.41 -2.72 -2.94
N VAL A 247 -0.08 -3.89 -3.45
CA VAL A 247 1.31 -4.42 -3.45
C VAL A 247 1.97 -4.27 -4.83
N VAL A 248 1.17 -3.98 -5.86
CA VAL A 248 1.62 -3.73 -7.23
C VAL A 248 1.24 -2.28 -7.57
N THR A 249 2.22 -1.43 -7.92
CA THR A 249 1.94 0.00 -8.15
C THR A 249 1.11 0.28 -9.40
N TRP A 250 1.35 -0.49 -10.47
CA TRP A 250 0.65 -0.37 -11.75
C TRP A 250 0.78 -1.68 -12.53
N LEU A 251 -0.09 -1.86 -13.52
CA LEU A 251 -0.13 -3.02 -14.40
C LEU A 251 -0.56 -2.56 -15.80
N SER A 252 0.36 -2.54 -16.75
CA SER A 252 0.13 -2.00 -18.10
C SER A 252 0.77 -2.85 -19.18
N ARG A 253 0.20 -2.78 -20.39
CA ARG A 253 0.74 -3.42 -21.57
C ARG A 253 1.92 -2.59 -22.09
N THR A 254 2.96 -3.25 -22.57
CA THR A 254 4.16 -2.57 -23.12
C THR A 254 4.36 -2.76 -24.62
N THR A 255 3.71 -3.77 -25.19
CA THR A 255 3.63 -3.96 -26.64
C THR A 255 2.53 -3.09 -27.23
N ASP A 256 2.61 -2.80 -28.54
CA ASP A 256 1.54 -2.09 -29.26
C ASP A 256 0.17 -2.76 -29.03
N GLU A 257 -0.87 -1.93 -28.86
CA GLU A 257 -2.23 -2.43 -28.71
C GLU A 257 -2.75 -3.11 -29.97
N ALA A 258 -2.24 -2.73 -31.15
CA ALA A 258 -2.58 -3.35 -32.43
C ALA A 258 -1.90 -4.71 -32.64
N ASP A 259 -0.82 -5.00 -31.91
CA ASP A 259 -0.11 -6.27 -32.02
C ASP A 259 -0.97 -7.42 -31.47
N SER A 260 -1.33 -8.36 -32.35
CA SER A 260 -2.14 -9.54 -32.04
C SER A 260 -1.31 -10.76 -31.63
N TRP A 261 0.02 -10.71 -31.76
CA TRP A 261 0.92 -11.84 -31.56
C TRP A 261 1.73 -11.71 -30.27
N LEU A 262 2.29 -10.52 -30.01
CA LEU A 262 3.13 -10.28 -28.85
C LEU A 262 2.33 -9.64 -27.71
N HIS A 263 2.22 -10.36 -26.60
CA HIS A 263 1.56 -9.88 -25.40
C HIS A 263 2.54 -9.82 -24.24
N VAL A 264 3.00 -8.61 -23.93
CA VAL A 264 3.83 -8.35 -22.75
C VAL A 264 3.19 -7.28 -21.89
N TYR A 265 3.03 -7.60 -20.61
CA TYR A 265 2.62 -6.66 -19.56
C TYR A 265 3.77 -6.44 -18.61
N TRP A 266 3.92 -5.23 -18.10
CA TRP A 266 4.79 -4.94 -16.96
C TRP A 266 3.95 -4.65 -15.73
N ALA A 267 4.53 -4.91 -14.56
CA ALA A 267 3.90 -4.73 -13.27
C ALA A 267 4.91 -4.27 -12.21
N GLY A 268 4.60 -3.14 -11.58
CA GLY A 268 5.23 -2.69 -10.33
C GLY A 268 6.76 -2.56 -10.34
N SER A 269 7.34 -2.45 -9.13
CA SER A 269 8.79 -2.49 -8.89
C SER A 269 9.25 -3.87 -8.44
N ASN A 270 10.54 -4.17 -8.61
CA ASN A 270 11.16 -5.41 -8.10
C ASN A 270 11.81 -5.15 -6.73
N PRO A 271 11.19 -5.58 -5.61
CA PRO A 271 11.73 -5.34 -4.27
C PRO A 271 12.98 -6.17 -3.94
N GLY A 272 13.33 -7.17 -4.78
CA GLY A 272 14.48 -8.05 -4.57
C GLY A 272 15.83 -7.38 -4.78
N MET A 273 15.87 -6.17 -5.35
CA MET A 273 17.11 -5.44 -5.58
C MET A 273 17.28 -4.28 -4.62
N ARG A 274 18.24 -4.42 -3.69
CA ARG A 274 18.67 -3.29 -2.85
C ARG A 274 19.64 -2.42 -3.62
N SER A 275 19.20 -1.21 -3.95
CA SER A 275 20.03 -0.21 -4.58
C SER A 275 21.03 0.36 -3.57
N ARG A 276 22.33 0.13 -3.80
CA ARG A 276 23.44 0.66 -2.98
C ARG A 276 24.16 1.84 -3.64
N SER A 277 23.81 2.13 -4.88
CA SER A 277 24.33 3.24 -5.68
C SER A 277 23.27 3.76 -6.65
N LEU A 278 23.45 4.97 -7.17
CA LEU A 278 22.56 5.54 -8.19
C LEU A 278 22.49 4.67 -9.46
N SER A 279 23.61 4.05 -9.86
CA SER A 279 23.65 3.16 -11.03
C SER A 279 22.88 1.85 -10.79
N SER A 280 22.89 1.31 -9.57
CA SER A 280 22.04 0.18 -9.19
C SER A 280 20.55 0.56 -9.15
N LEU A 281 20.22 1.76 -8.63
CA LEU A 281 18.84 2.27 -8.62
C LEU A 281 18.27 2.45 -10.03
N ARG A 282 19.03 3.07 -10.94
CA ARG A 282 18.58 3.25 -12.33
C ARG A 282 18.31 1.93 -13.04
N ARG A 283 19.04 0.87 -12.67
CA ARG A 283 18.81 -0.49 -13.21
C ARG A 283 17.64 -1.20 -12.52
N SER A 284 17.48 -1.08 -11.19
CA SER A 284 16.34 -1.66 -10.48
C SER A 284 15.02 -1.06 -10.94
N LEU A 285 15.01 0.23 -11.26
CA LEU A 285 13.86 0.90 -11.84
C LEU A 285 13.48 0.37 -13.23
N ARG A 286 14.39 -0.32 -13.94
CA ARG A 286 14.13 -0.95 -15.25
C ARG A 286 13.83 -2.44 -15.16
N SER A 287 14.27 -3.12 -14.11
CA SER A 287 13.99 -4.53 -13.86
C SER A 287 12.67 -4.66 -13.12
N LYS A 288 11.56 -4.59 -13.85
CA LYS A 288 10.21 -4.72 -13.30
C LYS A 288 9.71 -6.16 -13.36
N SER A 289 8.58 -6.44 -12.71
CA SER A 289 7.88 -7.69 -12.97
C SER A 289 7.24 -7.62 -14.34
N ALA A 290 7.30 -8.73 -15.06
CA ALA A 290 6.78 -8.79 -16.41
C ALA A 290 5.90 -10.03 -16.56
N GLY A 291 5.02 -9.98 -17.54
CA GLY A 291 4.14 -11.07 -17.88
C GLY A 291 4.20 -11.32 -19.36
N LYS A 292 4.10 -12.59 -19.71
CA LYS A 292 4.01 -13.05 -21.10
C LYS A 292 2.89 -14.05 -21.23
N GLY A 293 2.28 -14.11 -22.39
CA GLY A 293 1.20 -15.05 -22.66
C GLY A 293 0.87 -15.12 -24.13
N SER A 294 0.20 -16.21 -24.52
CA SER A 294 -0.37 -16.37 -25.87
C SER A 294 -1.69 -15.61 -26.02
N THR A 295 -2.21 -15.02 -24.93
CA THR A 295 -3.30 -14.05 -24.96
C THR A 295 -2.96 -12.84 -24.08
N ARG A 296 -3.63 -11.71 -24.32
CA ARG A 296 -3.49 -10.49 -23.51
C ARG A 296 -3.79 -10.76 -22.04
N GLN A 297 -4.87 -11.49 -21.76
CA GLN A 297 -5.33 -11.84 -20.41
C GLN A 297 -4.30 -12.70 -19.68
N GLN A 298 -3.74 -13.70 -20.36
CA GLN A 298 -2.69 -14.55 -19.77
C GLN A 298 -1.45 -13.73 -19.43
N SER A 299 -0.99 -12.86 -20.34
CA SER A 299 0.16 -11.99 -20.11
C SER A 299 -0.06 -11.04 -18.94
N LYS A 300 -1.24 -10.41 -18.87
CA LYS A 300 -1.63 -9.51 -17.78
C LYS A 300 -1.64 -10.21 -16.41
N VAL A 301 -2.20 -11.41 -16.33
CA VAL A 301 -2.22 -12.21 -15.10
C VAL A 301 -0.82 -12.69 -14.73
N SER A 302 -0.01 -13.09 -15.71
CA SER A 302 1.39 -13.44 -15.49
C SER A 302 2.15 -12.30 -14.82
N ALA A 303 2.00 -11.07 -15.32
CA ALA A 303 2.69 -9.90 -14.75
C ALA A 303 2.21 -9.59 -13.32
N LEU A 304 0.89 -9.64 -13.09
CA LEU A 304 0.30 -9.44 -11.77
C LEU A 304 0.81 -10.47 -10.77
N CYS A 305 0.75 -11.75 -11.12
CA CYS A 305 1.16 -12.85 -10.24
C CYS A 305 2.66 -12.80 -9.95
N GLU A 306 3.51 -12.49 -10.93
CA GLU A 306 4.97 -12.32 -10.72
C GLU A 306 5.26 -11.16 -9.74
N ALA A 307 4.56 -10.03 -9.88
CA ALA A 307 4.72 -8.91 -8.96
C ALA A 307 4.29 -9.27 -7.53
N VAL A 308 3.17 -9.98 -7.38
CA VAL A 308 2.68 -10.46 -6.07
C VAL A 308 3.63 -11.51 -5.47
N GLU A 309 4.17 -12.41 -6.30
CA GLU A 309 5.16 -13.41 -5.89
C GLU A 309 6.40 -12.73 -5.30
N ARG A 310 6.99 -11.79 -6.04
CA ARG A 310 8.18 -11.05 -5.59
C ARG A 310 7.93 -10.24 -4.32
N TYR A 311 6.76 -9.60 -4.22
CA TYR A 311 6.36 -8.94 -2.98
C TYR A 311 6.28 -9.94 -1.82
N SER A 312 5.65 -11.10 -2.04
CA SER A 312 5.43 -12.11 -0.99
C SER A 312 6.73 -12.78 -0.54
N GLY A 313 7.71 -12.92 -1.42
CA GLY A 313 9.04 -13.45 -1.11
C GLY A 313 10.01 -12.43 -0.49
N ALA A 314 9.64 -11.15 -0.42
CA ALA A 314 10.48 -10.13 0.19
C ALA A 314 10.52 -10.27 1.72
N ARG A 315 11.58 -9.74 2.35
CA ARG A 315 11.67 -9.66 3.81
C ARG A 315 10.89 -8.45 4.34
N HIS A 316 9.80 -8.72 5.02
CA HIS A 316 8.86 -7.81 5.69
C HIS A 316 9.19 -7.59 7.17
N GLY A 317 9.94 -8.51 7.80
CA GLY A 317 10.40 -8.41 9.19
C GLY A 317 9.54 -9.18 10.21
N ASP A 318 8.41 -9.70 9.77
CA ASP A 318 7.47 -10.54 10.54
C ASP A 318 7.62 -12.04 10.18
N GLU A 319 8.71 -12.42 9.51
CA GLU A 319 9.02 -13.82 9.20
C GLU A 319 9.36 -14.63 10.46
N ILE A 320 9.02 -15.93 10.41
CA ILE A 320 9.42 -16.92 11.40
C ILE A 320 10.94 -17.03 11.42
N ARG A 321 11.55 -16.83 12.59
CA ARG A 321 12.99 -16.79 12.79
C ARG A 321 13.37 -17.37 14.14
N ILE A 322 14.41 -18.20 14.14
CA ILE A 322 15.04 -18.75 15.35
C ILE A 322 16.52 -18.46 15.27
N ARG A 323 17.11 -17.92 16.34
CA ARG A 323 18.54 -17.65 16.42
C ARG A 323 19.24 -18.74 17.24
N LYS A 324 20.04 -19.57 16.57
CA LYS A 324 20.94 -20.56 17.17
C LYS A 324 22.19 -20.72 16.30
N ARG A 325 23.25 -21.33 16.82
CA ARG A 325 24.43 -21.71 16.04
C ARG A 325 24.08 -22.86 15.11
N PHE A 326 24.76 -22.97 13.96
CA PHE A 326 24.52 -24.06 13.01
C PHE A 326 24.65 -25.44 13.66
N VAL A 327 25.70 -25.64 14.48
CA VAL A 327 25.95 -26.90 15.21
C VAL A 327 24.80 -27.31 16.14
N GLU A 328 24.02 -26.34 16.64
CA GLU A 328 22.87 -26.60 17.51
C GLU A 328 21.62 -27.04 16.74
N PHE A 329 21.52 -26.69 15.44
CA PHE A 329 20.49 -27.21 14.54
C PHE A 329 20.90 -28.53 13.88
N ALA A 330 22.19 -28.66 13.51
CA ALA A 330 22.72 -29.81 12.79
C ALA A 330 22.58 -31.11 13.58
N GLY A 331 22.75 -31.06 14.91
CA GLY A 331 22.54 -32.21 15.80
C GLY A 331 21.12 -32.81 15.75
N LYS A 332 20.15 -32.10 15.17
CA LYS A 332 18.76 -32.53 15.02
C LYS A 332 18.31 -32.70 13.56
N LYS A 333 19.22 -32.56 12.58
CA LYS A 333 18.87 -32.48 11.14
C LYS A 333 17.83 -31.41 10.82
N GLU A 334 17.79 -30.34 11.61
CA GLU A 334 16.84 -29.24 11.50
C GLU A 334 17.35 -28.08 10.62
N ALA A 335 18.57 -28.19 10.08
CA ALA A 335 19.17 -27.18 9.22
C ALA A 335 19.82 -27.80 7.97
N ILE A 336 19.78 -27.03 6.88
CA ILE A 336 20.51 -27.27 5.64
C ILE A 336 21.65 -26.25 5.59
N HIS A 337 22.88 -26.71 5.32
CA HIS A 337 24.01 -25.79 5.23
C HIS A 337 23.85 -24.88 3.99
N PRO A 338 24.05 -23.55 4.07
CA PRO A 338 23.84 -22.67 2.93
C PRO A 338 24.64 -23.07 1.66
N ASN A 339 25.86 -23.59 1.83
CA ASN A 339 26.68 -24.06 0.69
C ASN A 339 26.07 -25.26 -0.05
N GLU A 340 25.23 -26.07 0.61
CA GLU A 340 24.52 -27.19 -0.05
C GLU A 340 23.44 -26.70 -1.03
N VAL A 341 23.01 -25.44 -0.91
CA VAL A 341 21.97 -24.83 -1.74
C VAL A 341 22.54 -23.79 -2.70
N GLN A 342 23.54 -23.03 -2.27
CA GLN A 342 24.13 -21.95 -3.08
C GLN A 342 25.11 -22.48 -4.13
N LEU A 343 25.76 -23.62 -3.87
CA LEU A 343 26.59 -24.36 -4.84
C LEU A 343 27.73 -23.54 -5.47
N PHE A 344 28.31 -22.58 -4.73
CA PHE A 344 29.58 -21.97 -5.12
C PHE A 344 30.72 -22.99 -4.96
N SER A 345 31.66 -23.01 -5.90
CA SER A 345 32.87 -23.85 -5.76
C SER A 345 33.76 -23.35 -4.64
N GLU A 346 34.60 -24.23 -4.10
CA GLU A 346 35.62 -23.87 -3.09
C GLU A 346 36.49 -22.69 -3.56
N SER A 347 36.96 -22.74 -4.81
CA SER A 347 37.72 -21.63 -5.41
C SER A 347 36.94 -20.32 -5.46
N GLN A 348 35.63 -20.35 -5.72
CA GLN A 348 34.82 -19.13 -5.69
C GLN A 348 34.73 -18.55 -4.29
N LEU A 349 34.55 -19.40 -3.27
CA LEU A 349 34.47 -18.99 -1.88
C LEU A 349 35.80 -18.42 -1.37
N ASP A 350 36.90 -19.08 -1.71
CA ASP A 350 38.25 -18.65 -1.31
C ASP A 350 38.63 -17.31 -1.98
N ASP A 351 38.21 -17.09 -3.24
CA ASP A 351 38.45 -15.85 -4.00
C ASP A 351 37.31 -14.82 -3.91
N ALA A 352 36.36 -14.98 -2.98
CA ALA A 352 35.12 -14.21 -2.95
C ALA A 352 35.34 -12.69 -2.95
N ALA A 353 36.34 -12.20 -2.20
CA ALA A 353 36.67 -10.77 -2.14
C ALA A 353 37.10 -10.21 -3.50
N SER A 354 37.98 -10.93 -4.22
CA SER A 354 38.47 -10.56 -5.55
C SER A 354 37.36 -10.61 -6.60
N ILE A 355 36.53 -11.65 -6.56
CA ILE A 355 35.37 -11.79 -7.47
C ILE A 355 34.38 -10.65 -7.24
N ASN A 356 34.02 -10.37 -5.99
CA ASN A 356 33.06 -9.33 -5.64
C ASN A 356 33.59 -7.92 -5.93
N ALA A 357 34.90 -7.68 -5.84
CA ALA A 357 35.52 -6.40 -6.19
C ALA A 357 35.29 -5.99 -7.65
N LYS A 358 35.04 -6.95 -8.55
CA LYS A 358 34.66 -6.69 -9.95
C LYS A 358 33.27 -6.09 -10.10
N GLY A 359 32.46 -6.08 -9.03
CA GLY A 359 31.21 -5.32 -8.96
C GLY A 359 30.04 -5.88 -9.76
N HIS A 360 29.94 -7.22 -9.89
CA HIS A 360 28.80 -7.82 -10.59
C HIS A 360 27.48 -7.50 -9.86
N PRO A 361 26.44 -7.00 -10.55
CA PRO A 361 25.24 -6.49 -9.90
C PRO A 361 24.34 -7.55 -9.26
N TYR A 362 24.44 -8.81 -9.69
CA TYR A 362 23.54 -9.90 -9.27
C TYR A 362 24.25 -11.05 -8.57
N ASN A 363 25.56 -11.18 -8.77
CA ASN A 363 26.31 -12.37 -8.37
C ASN A 363 27.31 -11.92 -7.33
N ILE A 364 26.93 -12.07 -6.07
CA ILE A 364 27.78 -11.80 -4.92
C ILE A 364 28.12 -13.15 -4.32
N VAL A 365 29.41 -13.49 -4.31
CA VAL A 365 29.89 -14.69 -3.63
C VAL A 365 29.90 -14.41 -2.12
N PRO A 366 29.25 -15.22 -1.29
CA PRO A 366 29.22 -15.01 0.15
C PRO A 366 30.59 -15.28 0.79
N PRO A 367 30.84 -14.75 2.00
CA PRO A 367 32.00 -15.18 2.78
C PRO A 367 31.86 -16.66 3.17
N ARG A 368 32.99 -17.34 3.36
CA ARG A 368 33.05 -18.71 3.87
C ARG A 368 32.43 -18.74 5.29
N LEU A 369 31.44 -19.62 5.47
CA LEU A 369 30.67 -19.78 6.72
C LEU A 369 31.30 -20.78 7.69
#